data_AF-M0NMC4-F1
#
_entry.id   AF-M0NMC4-F1
#
_cell.length_a   1.000
_cell.length_b   1.000
_cell.length_c   1.000
_cell.angle_alpha   90.00
_cell.angle_beta   90.00
_cell.angle_gamma   90.00
#
_symmetry.space_group_name_H-M   'P 1'
#
loop_
_entity.id
_entity.type
_entity.pdbx_description
1 polymer ?
#
loop_
_entity_poly.entity_id
_entity_poly.type
_entity_poly.pdbx_seq_one_letter_code
_entity_poly.pdbx_strand_id
1 'polypeptide(L)'
;MLIAGTVIADPETVIPDGAVVVEGETIAAVGDAEALREAYPDHDRRELDVVAPGLVGGHVHSVQSLGRGIADDAALLDWLFDAVLPMEAAMDADATRAAAELGYLECLESGTTTVVDHLSVNHAAEAFEAAIETGIRARLGKVLMDRDSPAGLLEDTGAALAESEALIREYHGAADGRVRYAVTPRFAVTCSEACLRGCRDLADRHEGVTIHTHASENEDEIETVEADTGHRNILWLDEVGLTGPDVTLAHCVHTDEREREVLAETDTVVTHCPSSNMKLASGIAPVQDYLDRGVTVALGNDGPPCNNTLDPFTEMRQASLLGKVDARDPTRLPAETVLEMATANGARAAGFDRLGTLREGRRADVIGLTTDRTRATPLHDPLSHLVYAAHGDDVTFAMVDGRVRYDGGEHVGIDADAVRERATRHAKRVVEEAGIETAEP
;
A
#
# COMPACT_ATOMS: atom_id res chain seq x y z
N MET A 1 -8.53 -22.14 -13.49
CA MET A 1 -7.92 -22.89 -12.36
C MET A 1 -8.96 -23.07 -11.26
N LEU A 2 -8.99 -24.22 -10.58
CA LEU A 2 -9.78 -24.46 -9.37
C LEU A 2 -8.80 -24.60 -8.20
N ILE A 3 -8.94 -23.71 -7.21
CA ILE A 3 -8.04 -23.59 -6.06
C ILE A 3 -8.83 -23.99 -4.81
N ALA A 4 -8.48 -25.11 -4.18
CA ALA A 4 -9.17 -25.65 -3.00
C ALA A 4 -8.34 -25.50 -1.72
N GLY A 5 -9.03 -25.40 -0.59
CA GLY A 5 -8.47 -25.25 0.75
C GLY A 5 -9.52 -24.72 1.74
N THR A 6 -9.10 -24.28 2.92
CA THR A 6 -9.98 -23.43 3.75
C THR A 6 -10.06 -22.04 3.13
N VAL A 7 -11.20 -21.74 2.50
CA VAL A 7 -11.42 -20.47 1.80
C VAL A 7 -11.97 -19.43 2.78
N ILE A 8 -11.22 -18.37 3.02
CA ILE A 8 -11.70 -17.15 3.67
C ILE A 8 -12.11 -16.21 2.55
N ALA A 9 -13.40 -16.12 2.25
CA ALA A 9 -13.87 -15.35 1.10
C ALA A 9 -13.95 -13.85 1.37
N ASP A 10 -14.25 -13.49 2.62
CA ASP A 10 -14.38 -12.13 3.15
C ASP A 10 -14.42 -12.21 4.69
N PRO A 11 -14.50 -11.07 5.41
CA PRO A 11 -14.51 -11.06 6.88
C PRO A 11 -15.63 -11.86 7.55
N GLU A 12 -16.70 -12.22 6.84
CA GLU A 12 -17.86 -12.93 7.41
C GLU A 12 -17.98 -14.38 6.92
N THR A 13 -17.22 -14.77 5.90
CA THR A 13 -17.43 -16.02 5.17
C THR A 13 -16.17 -16.88 5.13
N VAL A 14 -16.17 -17.96 5.92
CA VAL A 14 -15.14 -19.01 5.91
C VAL A 14 -15.75 -20.34 5.48
N ILE A 15 -15.13 -21.02 4.51
CA ILE A 15 -15.55 -22.30 3.94
C ILE A 15 -14.41 -23.31 4.16
N PRO A 16 -14.47 -24.17 5.20
CA PRO A 16 -13.36 -25.06 5.56
C PRO A 16 -12.90 -26.02 4.46
N ASP A 17 -13.84 -26.61 3.73
CA ASP A 17 -13.60 -27.48 2.58
C ASP A 17 -14.04 -26.76 1.28
N GLY A 18 -13.49 -25.55 1.09
CA GLY A 18 -13.90 -24.64 0.03
C GLY A 18 -13.04 -24.72 -1.22
N ALA A 19 -13.53 -24.12 -2.31
CA ALA A 19 -12.76 -23.83 -3.50
C ALA A 19 -13.16 -22.51 -4.16
N VAL A 20 -12.20 -21.94 -4.89
CA VAL A 20 -12.34 -20.77 -5.76
C VAL A 20 -12.06 -21.22 -7.19
N VAL A 21 -12.99 -20.96 -8.11
CA VAL A 21 -12.82 -21.21 -9.54
C VAL A 21 -12.50 -19.90 -10.23
N VAL A 22 -11.37 -19.88 -10.93
CA VAL A 22 -10.87 -18.73 -11.70
C VAL A 22 -10.94 -19.04 -13.19
N GLU A 23 -11.59 -18.17 -13.94
CA GLU A 23 -11.67 -18.17 -15.41
C GLU A 23 -11.19 -16.81 -15.94
N GLY A 24 -10.10 -16.83 -16.72
CA GLY A 24 -9.45 -15.59 -17.17
C GLY A 24 -9.04 -14.74 -15.97
N GLU A 25 -9.50 -13.50 -15.95
CA GLU A 25 -9.16 -12.49 -14.92
C GLU A 25 -10.18 -12.44 -13.76
N THR A 26 -11.18 -13.32 -13.77
CA THR A 26 -12.32 -13.26 -12.85
C THR A 26 -12.56 -14.56 -12.11
N ILE A 27 -13.16 -14.42 -10.94
CA ILE A 27 -13.67 -15.53 -10.14
C ILE A 27 -15.03 -15.95 -10.73
N ALA A 28 -15.10 -17.18 -11.21
CA ALA A 28 -16.31 -17.78 -11.78
C ALA A 28 -17.22 -18.37 -10.70
N ALA A 29 -16.66 -18.92 -9.62
CA ALA A 29 -17.43 -19.48 -8.51
C ALA A 29 -16.61 -19.58 -7.22
N VAL A 30 -17.29 -19.54 -6.07
CA VAL A 30 -16.73 -19.82 -4.74
C VAL A 30 -17.73 -20.64 -3.96
N GLY A 31 -17.29 -21.70 -3.28
CA GLY A 31 -18.20 -22.62 -2.60
C GLY A 31 -17.53 -23.90 -2.12
N ASP A 32 -18.34 -24.92 -1.88
CA ASP A 32 -17.90 -26.26 -1.50
C ASP A 32 -16.99 -26.88 -2.58
N ALA A 33 -15.86 -27.45 -2.15
CA ALA A 33 -14.84 -27.94 -3.07
C ALA A 33 -15.27 -29.20 -3.83
N GLU A 34 -16.09 -30.08 -3.25
CA GLU A 34 -16.57 -31.29 -3.94
C GLU A 34 -17.54 -30.91 -5.07
N ALA A 35 -18.51 -30.06 -4.75
CA ALA A 35 -19.48 -29.56 -5.71
C ALA A 35 -18.81 -28.81 -6.87
N LEU A 36 -17.82 -27.95 -6.58
CA LEU A 36 -17.11 -27.21 -7.62
C LEU A 36 -16.21 -28.10 -8.49
N ARG A 37 -15.58 -29.14 -7.92
CA ARG A 37 -14.79 -30.12 -8.70
C ARG A 37 -15.67 -30.93 -9.66
N GLU A 38 -16.94 -31.17 -9.32
CA GLU A 38 -17.92 -31.81 -10.20
C GLU A 38 -18.42 -30.84 -11.29
N ALA A 39 -18.71 -29.58 -10.92
CA ALA A 39 -19.21 -28.57 -11.85
C ALA A 39 -18.15 -28.09 -12.86
N TYR A 40 -16.86 -28.10 -12.47
CA TYR A 40 -15.73 -27.62 -13.28
C TYR A 40 -14.67 -28.73 -13.47
N PRO A 41 -15.01 -29.85 -14.13
CA PRO A 41 -14.14 -31.03 -14.19
C PRO A 41 -12.85 -30.83 -15.00
N ASP A 42 -12.86 -29.89 -15.95
CA ASP A 42 -11.77 -29.63 -16.88
C ASP A 42 -10.77 -28.55 -16.38
N HIS A 43 -10.98 -28.00 -15.19
CA HIS A 43 -10.10 -26.99 -14.62
C HIS A 43 -8.88 -27.61 -13.92
N ASP A 44 -7.69 -27.04 -14.18
CA ASP A 44 -6.47 -27.37 -13.42
C ASP A 44 -6.71 -27.18 -11.93
N ARG A 45 -6.26 -28.17 -11.13
CA ARG A 45 -6.50 -28.22 -9.69
C ARG A 45 -5.26 -27.79 -8.91
N ARG A 46 -5.48 -26.93 -7.91
CA ARG A 46 -4.48 -26.54 -6.92
C ARG A 46 -5.06 -26.77 -5.53
N GLU A 47 -4.29 -27.40 -4.66
CA GLU A 47 -4.61 -27.52 -3.24
C GLU A 47 -3.68 -26.60 -2.45
N LEU A 48 -4.25 -25.86 -1.52
CA LEU A 48 -3.59 -24.97 -0.56
C LEU A 48 -4.23 -25.19 0.82
N ASP A 49 -3.55 -24.80 1.89
CA ASP A 49 -4.12 -24.97 3.22
C ASP A 49 -5.18 -23.91 3.50
N VAL A 50 -4.85 -22.64 3.24
CA VAL A 50 -5.76 -21.49 3.34
C VAL A 50 -5.74 -20.70 2.05
N VAL A 51 -6.91 -20.26 1.59
CA VAL A 51 -7.11 -19.41 0.41
C VAL A 51 -7.83 -18.14 0.83
N ALA A 52 -7.30 -16.97 0.46
CA ALA A 52 -7.84 -15.67 0.84
C ALA A 52 -7.79 -14.66 -0.33
N PRO A 53 -8.52 -13.53 -0.26
CA PRO A 53 -8.35 -12.46 -1.23
C PRO A 53 -6.92 -11.93 -1.15
N GLY A 54 -6.38 -11.51 -2.29
CA GLY A 54 -5.13 -10.77 -2.31
C GLY A 54 -5.22 -9.52 -1.44
N LEU A 55 -4.17 -9.28 -0.66
CA LEU A 55 -4.10 -8.14 0.26
C LEU A 55 -3.75 -6.87 -0.52
N VAL A 56 -4.12 -5.72 0.04
CA VAL A 56 -3.92 -4.41 -0.56
C VAL A 56 -3.07 -3.54 0.35
N GLY A 57 -1.89 -3.15 -0.13
CA GLY A 57 -1.04 -2.14 0.52
C GLY A 57 -1.56 -0.75 0.18
N GLY A 58 -2.40 -0.19 1.05
CA GLY A 58 -3.08 1.10 0.85
C GLY A 58 -2.18 2.34 0.90
N HIS A 59 -0.89 2.15 1.24
CA HIS A 59 0.18 3.14 1.16
C HIS A 59 1.53 2.41 1.24
N VAL A 60 2.37 2.60 0.24
CA VAL A 60 3.71 2.01 0.10
C VAL A 60 4.65 3.03 -0.54
N HIS A 61 5.96 2.94 -0.27
CA HIS A 61 7.01 3.64 -1.05
C HIS A 61 7.97 2.62 -1.65
N SER A 62 7.63 2.04 -2.81
CA SER A 62 8.43 0.96 -3.40
C SER A 62 9.83 1.42 -3.79
N VAL A 63 9.96 2.67 -4.24
CA VAL A 63 11.24 3.28 -4.64
C VAL A 63 12.17 3.51 -3.45
N GLN A 64 11.66 3.48 -2.21
CA GLN A 64 12.49 3.57 -1.01
C GLN A 64 13.04 2.21 -0.54
N SER A 65 12.78 1.11 -1.27
CA SER A 65 13.22 -0.24 -0.87
C SER A 65 14.73 -0.40 -0.70
N LEU A 66 15.55 0.45 -1.34
CA LEU A 66 17.00 0.46 -1.15
C LEU A 66 17.44 1.08 0.18
N GLY A 67 16.57 1.87 0.82
CA GLY A 67 16.83 2.56 2.08
C GLY A 67 16.50 1.75 3.32
N ARG A 68 16.21 0.45 3.19
CA ARG A 68 15.88 -0.38 4.35
C ARG A 68 17.00 -0.37 5.39
N GLY A 69 16.69 0.10 6.60
CA GLY A 69 17.66 0.22 7.70
C GLY A 69 18.76 1.26 7.47
N ILE A 70 18.54 2.23 6.58
CA ILE A 70 19.53 3.28 6.27
C ILE A 70 19.74 4.25 7.44
N ALA A 71 18.67 4.54 8.19
CA ALA A 71 18.65 5.40 9.36
C ALA A 71 17.49 4.96 10.28
N ASP A 72 17.79 4.19 11.32
CA ASP A 72 16.82 3.80 12.34
C ASP A 72 17.00 4.65 13.62
N ASP A 73 16.01 4.65 14.51
CA ASP A 73 16.03 5.37 15.79
C ASP A 73 16.16 6.90 15.67
N ALA A 74 15.54 7.49 14.64
CA ALA A 74 15.47 8.93 14.39
C ALA A 74 14.01 9.44 14.35
N ALA A 75 13.82 10.72 14.65
CA ALA A 75 12.52 11.39 14.50
C ALA A 75 12.15 11.56 13.02
N LEU A 76 10.86 11.65 12.68
CA LEU A 76 10.36 11.71 11.29
C LEU A 76 11.12 12.73 10.42
N LEU A 77 11.22 13.99 10.87
CA LEU A 77 11.84 15.04 10.05
C LEU A 77 13.34 14.81 9.88
N ASP A 78 14.05 14.40 10.93
CA ASP A 78 15.49 14.09 10.85
C ASP A 78 15.73 12.89 9.92
N TRP A 79 14.99 11.79 10.10
CA TRP A 79 15.01 10.61 9.23
C TRP A 79 14.76 10.97 7.77
N LEU A 80 13.76 11.81 7.52
CA LEU A 80 13.36 12.21 6.19
C LEU A 80 14.40 13.10 5.51
N PHE A 81 14.83 14.18 6.16
CA PHE A 81 15.70 15.19 5.56
C PHE A 81 17.19 14.81 5.58
N ASP A 82 17.65 14.00 6.52
CA ASP A 82 19.06 13.62 6.63
C ASP A 82 19.39 12.30 5.91
N ALA A 83 18.41 11.42 5.68
CA ALA A 83 18.64 10.12 5.05
C ALA A 83 17.76 9.84 3.83
N VAL A 84 16.42 9.84 3.97
CA VAL A 84 15.52 9.35 2.92
C VAL A 84 15.51 10.25 1.69
N LEU A 85 15.32 11.56 1.86
CA LEU A 85 15.27 12.49 0.73
C LEU A 85 16.64 12.66 0.05
N PRO A 86 17.79 12.73 0.77
CA PRO A 86 19.10 12.65 0.14
C PRO A 86 19.32 11.37 -0.66
N MET A 87 18.88 10.22 -0.16
CA MET A 87 18.92 8.95 -0.88
C MET A 87 18.09 9.04 -2.16
N GLU A 88 16.82 9.45 -2.08
CA GLU A 88 15.94 9.63 -3.25
C GLU A 88 16.55 10.58 -4.29
N ALA A 89 17.16 11.69 -3.86
CA ALA A 89 17.82 12.65 -4.74
C ALA A 89 19.03 12.07 -5.48
N ALA A 90 19.68 11.05 -4.92
CA ALA A 90 20.83 10.36 -5.52
C ALA A 90 20.43 9.13 -6.38
N MET A 91 19.15 8.80 -6.44
CA MET A 91 18.66 7.70 -7.28
C MET A 91 18.63 8.11 -8.76
N ASP A 92 19.22 7.26 -9.60
CA ASP A 92 19.04 7.31 -11.06
C ASP A 92 17.90 6.38 -11.50
N ALA A 93 17.62 6.34 -12.80
CA ALA A 93 16.60 5.47 -13.38
C ALA A 93 16.82 3.99 -13.03
N ASP A 94 18.06 3.48 -13.17
CA ASP A 94 18.38 2.08 -12.90
C ASP A 94 18.19 1.73 -11.40
N ALA A 95 18.57 2.63 -10.49
CA ALA A 95 18.35 2.45 -9.05
C ALA A 95 16.85 2.48 -8.71
N THR A 96 16.10 3.41 -9.30
CA THR A 96 14.63 3.53 -9.13
C THR A 96 13.93 2.26 -9.61
N ARG A 97 14.33 1.76 -10.78
CA ARG A 97 13.83 0.50 -11.33
C ARG A 97 14.09 -0.67 -10.39
N ALA A 98 15.34 -0.83 -9.95
CA ALA A 98 15.72 -1.93 -9.06
C ALA A 98 15.02 -1.85 -7.69
N ALA A 99 14.79 -0.63 -7.17
CA ALA A 99 14.08 -0.39 -5.92
C ALA A 99 12.61 -0.81 -6.01
N ALA A 100 11.91 -0.33 -7.05
CA ALA A 100 10.50 -0.65 -7.27
C ALA A 100 10.30 -2.17 -7.51
N GLU A 101 11.15 -2.79 -8.34
CA GLU A 101 11.14 -4.25 -8.53
C GLU A 101 11.31 -4.98 -7.20
N LEU A 102 12.31 -4.61 -6.40
CA LEU A 102 12.55 -5.24 -5.09
C LEU A 102 11.32 -5.14 -4.17
N GLY A 103 10.71 -3.96 -4.08
CA GLY A 103 9.52 -3.75 -3.26
C GLY A 103 8.31 -4.56 -3.74
N TYR A 104 8.04 -4.57 -5.04
CA TYR A 104 6.91 -5.33 -5.59
C TYR A 104 7.10 -6.84 -5.51
N LEU A 105 8.33 -7.33 -5.59
CA LEU A 105 8.63 -8.73 -5.29
C LEU A 105 8.27 -9.04 -3.83
N GLU A 106 8.75 -8.25 -2.86
CA GLU A 106 8.42 -8.44 -1.45
C GLU A 106 6.90 -8.41 -1.20
N CYS A 107 6.18 -7.47 -1.83
CA CYS A 107 4.72 -7.41 -1.78
C CYS A 107 4.07 -8.71 -2.27
N LEU A 108 4.47 -9.22 -3.45
CA LEU A 108 3.86 -10.42 -4.03
C LEU A 108 4.16 -11.67 -3.20
N GLU A 109 5.39 -11.81 -2.69
CA GLU A 109 5.76 -12.95 -1.83
C GLU A 109 5.10 -12.86 -0.44
N SER A 110 4.75 -11.66 0.05
CA SER A 110 4.02 -11.46 1.30
C SER A 110 2.48 -11.46 1.15
N GLY A 111 1.96 -11.70 -0.05
CA GLY A 111 0.52 -11.79 -0.33
C GLY A 111 -0.18 -10.47 -0.66
N THR A 112 0.57 -9.38 -0.82
CA THR A 112 0.06 -8.12 -1.36
C THR A 112 -0.03 -8.20 -2.89
N THR A 113 -1.24 -8.06 -3.41
CA THR A 113 -1.53 -8.15 -4.86
C THR A 113 -1.80 -6.79 -5.49
N THR A 114 -2.16 -5.81 -4.67
CA THR A 114 -2.47 -4.43 -5.08
C THR A 114 -1.74 -3.44 -4.19
N VAL A 115 -1.16 -2.40 -4.77
CA VAL A 115 -0.51 -1.31 -4.02
C VAL A 115 -1.03 0.07 -4.41
N VAL A 116 -1.11 0.96 -3.43
CA VAL A 116 -1.17 2.41 -3.61
C VAL A 116 0.21 2.93 -3.25
N ASP A 117 0.97 3.32 -4.26
CA ASP A 117 2.40 3.50 -4.11
C ASP A 117 2.83 4.91 -4.49
N HIS A 118 3.49 5.52 -3.52
CA HIS A 118 3.91 6.90 -3.46
C HIS A 118 5.40 6.91 -3.86
N LEU A 119 5.68 7.38 -5.09
CA LEU A 119 7.01 7.20 -5.68
C LEU A 119 7.99 8.29 -5.23
N SER A 120 8.95 8.65 -6.07
CA SER A 120 9.80 9.81 -5.87
C SER A 120 9.49 10.87 -6.93
N VAL A 121 10.16 12.01 -6.80
CA VAL A 121 10.10 13.12 -7.76
C VAL A 121 10.71 12.70 -9.09
N ASN A 122 11.86 12.05 -9.06
CA ASN A 122 12.60 11.69 -10.25
C ASN A 122 12.29 10.26 -10.71
N HIS A 123 12.40 10.02 -12.03
CA HIS A 123 12.39 8.68 -12.64
C HIS A 123 11.14 7.83 -12.35
N ALA A 124 9.99 8.43 -12.03
CA ALA A 124 8.77 7.72 -11.65
C ALA A 124 8.31 6.68 -12.70
N ALA A 125 8.55 6.92 -13.99
CA ALA A 125 8.26 5.97 -15.07
C ALA A 125 8.82 4.56 -14.82
N GLU A 126 10.00 4.46 -14.20
CA GLU A 126 10.63 3.17 -13.92
C GLU A 126 9.85 2.30 -12.94
N ALA A 127 9.12 2.90 -12.00
CA ALA A 127 8.24 2.16 -11.10
C ALA A 127 6.96 1.67 -11.82
N PHE A 128 6.42 2.44 -12.78
CA PHE A 128 5.30 1.97 -13.61
C PHE A 128 5.71 0.74 -14.42
N GLU A 129 6.86 0.79 -15.06
CA GLU A 129 7.39 -0.34 -15.83
C GLU A 129 7.68 -1.55 -14.93
N ALA A 130 8.25 -1.34 -13.74
CA ALA A 130 8.44 -2.40 -12.74
C ALA A 130 7.11 -3.06 -12.34
N ALA A 131 6.04 -2.27 -12.13
CA ALA A 131 4.72 -2.80 -11.79
C ALA A 131 4.12 -3.63 -12.95
N ILE A 132 4.31 -3.17 -14.20
CA ILE A 132 3.86 -3.89 -15.39
C ILE A 132 4.55 -5.26 -15.49
N GLU A 133 5.88 -5.30 -15.34
CA GLU A 133 6.68 -6.50 -15.50
C GLU A 133 6.51 -7.51 -14.37
N THR A 134 6.59 -7.07 -13.11
CA THR A 134 6.34 -7.92 -11.93
C THR A 134 4.91 -8.45 -11.93
N GLY A 135 4.00 -7.64 -12.47
CA GLY A 135 2.61 -7.96 -12.62
C GLY A 135 1.81 -7.80 -11.33
N ILE A 136 2.25 -6.91 -10.44
CA ILE A 136 1.41 -6.40 -9.36
C ILE A 136 0.31 -5.47 -9.92
N ARG A 137 -0.81 -5.34 -9.21
CA ARG A 137 -1.79 -4.29 -9.49
C ARG A 137 -1.38 -3.01 -8.76
N ALA A 138 -1.47 -1.85 -9.41
CA ALA A 138 -0.89 -0.66 -8.81
C ALA A 138 -1.67 0.62 -9.16
N ARG A 139 -1.79 1.47 -8.14
CA ARG A 139 -2.12 2.89 -8.24
C ARG A 139 -0.88 3.68 -7.85
N LEU A 140 -0.26 4.37 -8.80
CA LEU A 140 1.09 4.92 -8.66
C LEU A 140 1.12 6.40 -9.03
N GLY A 141 1.98 7.18 -8.37
CA GLY A 141 2.11 8.61 -8.68
C GLY A 141 3.53 9.12 -8.54
N LYS A 142 3.96 9.95 -9.50
CA LYS A 142 5.18 10.76 -9.37
C LYS A 142 4.94 11.78 -8.26
N VAL A 143 5.88 11.88 -7.32
CA VAL A 143 5.79 12.87 -6.25
C VAL A 143 5.99 14.29 -6.79
N LEU A 144 5.19 15.23 -6.30
CA LEU A 144 5.33 16.66 -6.57
C LEU A 144 5.82 17.38 -5.30
N MET A 145 6.85 18.22 -5.47
CA MET A 145 7.52 18.98 -4.41
C MET A 145 8.06 20.30 -5.00
N ASP A 146 7.45 21.45 -4.67
CA ASP A 146 7.78 22.76 -5.27
C ASP A 146 8.22 23.83 -4.26
N ARG A 147 8.28 23.48 -2.97
CA ARG A 147 8.87 24.33 -1.91
C ARG A 147 9.51 23.49 -0.81
N ASP A 148 10.37 24.11 0.00
CA ASP A 148 10.94 23.55 1.24
C ASP A 148 11.47 22.11 1.10
N SER A 149 12.08 21.84 -0.06
CA SER A 149 12.51 20.51 -0.50
C SER A 149 14.02 20.46 -0.74
N PRO A 150 14.68 19.29 -0.54
CA PRO A 150 16.10 19.16 -0.82
C PRO A 150 16.47 19.41 -2.28
N ALA A 151 17.73 19.79 -2.50
CA ALA A 151 18.27 19.94 -3.85
C ALA A 151 18.18 18.60 -4.60
N GLY A 152 17.73 18.63 -5.86
CA GLY A 152 17.47 17.44 -6.67
C GLY A 152 16.04 16.91 -6.60
N LEU A 153 15.24 17.35 -5.62
CA LEU A 153 13.82 17.01 -5.49
C LEU A 153 12.90 18.24 -5.57
N LEU A 154 13.44 19.45 -5.46
CA LEU A 154 12.70 20.70 -5.65
C LEU A 154 12.44 20.97 -7.14
N GLU A 155 11.18 21.12 -7.52
CA GLU A 155 10.75 21.36 -8.89
C GLU A 155 9.97 22.67 -9.07
N ASP A 156 9.86 23.13 -10.32
CA ASP A 156 8.87 24.15 -10.68
C ASP A 156 7.47 23.53 -10.75
N THR A 157 6.47 24.21 -10.17
CA THR A 157 5.09 23.75 -10.13
C THR A 157 4.53 23.37 -11.51
N GLY A 158 4.77 24.22 -12.52
CA GLY A 158 4.27 24.02 -13.87
C GLY A 158 4.94 22.83 -14.56
N ALA A 159 6.25 22.66 -14.38
CA ALA A 159 6.99 21.51 -14.87
C ALA A 159 6.54 20.20 -14.21
N ALA A 160 6.40 20.17 -12.89
CA ALA A 160 5.99 18.99 -12.14
C ALA A 160 4.59 18.50 -12.53
N LEU A 161 3.64 19.42 -12.70
CA LEU A 161 2.28 19.12 -13.17
C LEU A 161 2.27 18.63 -14.63
N ALA A 162 3.10 19.22 -15.50
CA ALA A 162 3.20 18.81 -16.90
C ALA A 162 3.80 17.42 -17.05
N GLU A 163 4.81 17.06 -16.25
CA GLU A 163 5.38 15.72 -16.22
C GLU A 163 4.37 14.70 -15.68
N SER A 164 3.68 15.03 -14.58
CA SER A 164 2.61 14.18 -14.04
C SER A 164 1.52 13.92 -15.08
N GLU A 165 1.13 14.94 -15.85
CA GLU A 165 0.17 14.78 -16.94
C GLU A 165 0.70 13.92 -18.09
N ALA A 166 1.99 13.98 -18.41
CA ALA A 166 2.60 13.10 -19.41
C ALA A 166 2.54 11.64 -18.94
N LEU A 167 2.88 11.37 -17.68
CA LEU A 167 2.79 10.03 -17.09
C LEU A 167 1.35 9.52 -16.99
N ILE A 168 0.37 10.39 -16.69
CA ILE A 168 -1.06 10.03 -16.77
C ILE A 168 -1.40 9.52 -18.18
N ARG A 169 -1.02 10.25 -19.22
CA ARG A 169 -1.33 9.88 -20.62
C ARG A 169 -0.67 8.57 -21.04
N GLU A 170 0.50 8.26 -20.49
CA GLU A 170 1.27 7.06 -20.83
C GLU A 170 0.81 5.83 -20.05
N TYR A 171 0.59 5.98 -18.73
CA TYR A 171 0.44 4.84 -17.83
C TYR A 171 -0.95 4.66 -17.22
N HIS A 172 -1.81 5.69 -17.21
CA HIS A 172 -3.16 5.52 -16.66
C HIS A 172 -3.99 4.58 -17.54
N GLY A 173 -4.30 3.40 -17.01
CA GLY A 173 -5.01 2.36 -17.75
C GLY A 173 -4.09 1.34 -18.43
N ALA A 174 -2.77 1.41 -18.22
CA ALA A 174 -1.81 0.45 -18.74
C ALA A 174 -2.02 -0.96 -18.15
N ALA A 175 -1.45 -1.95 -18.84
CA ALA A 175 -1.61 -3.38 -18.52
C ALA A 175 -3.09 -3.77 -18.32
N ASP A 176 -3.92 -3.46 -19.33
CA ASP A 176 -5.36 -3.75 -19.34
C ASP A 176 -6.13 -3.14 -18.15
N GLY A 177 -5.72 -1.93 -17.73
CA GLY A 177 -6.34 -1.19 -16.64
C GLY A 177 -5.86 -1.57 -15.24
N ARG A 178 -4.89 -2.47 -15.12
CA ARG A 178 -4.29 -2.93 -13.86
C ARG A 178 -3.32 -1.92 -13.25
N VAL A 179 -2.71 -1.07 -14.07
CA VAL A 179 -1.84 0.03 -13.63
C VAL A 179 -2.57 1.35 -13.86
N ARG A 180 -2.69 2.16 -12.81
CA ARG A 180 -3.41 3.43 -12.82
C ARG A 180 -2.60 4.52 -12.11
N TYR A 181 -2.87 5.77 -12.47
CA TYR A 181 -2.15 6.91 -11.94
C TYR A 181 -2.87 7.57 -10.75
N ALA A 182 -2.15 7.96 -9.71
CA ALA A 182 -2.63 8.89 -8.68
C ALA A 182 -1.75 10.15 -8.71
N VAL A 183 -2.35 11.33 -8.58
CA VAL A 183 -1.58 12.57 -8.38
C VAL A 183 -1.11 12.61 -6.94
N THR A 184 0.20 12.70 -6.72
CA THR A 184 0.82 12.55 -5.40
C THR A 184 1.63 13.78 -4.98
N PRO A 185 0.99 14.91 -4.60
CA PRO A 185 1.73 15.93 -3.85
C PRO A 185 2.24 15.28 -2.55
N ARG A 186 3.52 15.46 -2.19
CA ARG A 186 4.10 14.71 -1.06
C ARG A 186 3.29 14.93 0.22
N PHE A 187 3.25 16.18 0.67
CA PHE A 187 2.41 16.68 1.77
C PHE A 187 2.28 18.20 1.67
N ALA A 188 1.52 18.82 2.56
CA ALA A 188 1.27 20.27 2.52
C ALA A 188 2.53 21.13 2.75
N VAL A 189 3.54 20.63 3.49
CA VAL A 189 4.74 21.41 3.82
C VAL A 189 5.62 21.66 2.58
N THR A 190 5.79 20.69 1.68
CA THR A 190 6.65 20.82 0.47
C THR A 190 5.90 21.21 -0.80
N CYS A 191 4.60 21.50 -0.68
CA CYS A 191 3.76 21.91 -1.81
C CYS A 191 3.14 23.28 -1.54
N SER A 192 3.32 24.22 -2.47
CA SER A 192 2.64 25.51 -2.46
C SER A 192 1.14 25.34 -2.72
N GLU A 193 0.32 26.34 -2.37
CA GLU A 193 -1.10 26.34 -2.71
C GLU A 193 -1.34 26.15 -4.22
N ALA A 194 -0.50 26.77 -5.06
CA ALA A 194 -0.59 26.64 -6.51
C ALA A 194 -0.33 25.19 -6.97
N CYS A 195 0.60 24.49 -6.34
CA CYS A 195 0.85 23.07 -6.58
C CYS A 195 -0.35 22.22 -6.18
N LEU A 196 -0.84 22.37 -4.94
CA LEU A 196 -1.94 21.57 -4.40
C LEU A 196 -3.22 21.74 -5.24
N ARG A 197 -3.62 22.99 -5.53
CA ARG A 197 -4.77 23.25 -6.41
C ARG A 197 -4.53 22.75 -7.83
N GLY A 198 -3.30 22.86 -8.33
CA GLY A 198 -2.91 22.30 -9.62
C GLY A 198 -3.04 20.78 -9.68
N CYS A 199 -2.73 20.08 -8.58
CA CYS A 199 -2.93 18.63 -8.46
C CYS A 199 -4.41 18.26 -8.53
N ARG A 200 -5.28 19.01 -7.84
CA ARG A 200 -6.74 18.83 -7.93
C ARG A 200 -7.25 19.04 -9.35
N ASP A 201 -6.88 20.15 -9.96
CA ASP A 201 -7.24 20.48 -11.34
C ASP A 201 -6.74 19.41 -12.32
N LEU A 202 -5.57 18.82 -12.08
CA LEU A 202 -5.03 17.75 -12.92
C LEU A 202 -5.86 16.47 -12.77
N ALA A 203 -6.16 16.04 -11.54
CA ALA A 203 -6.98 14.86 -11.30
C ALA A 203 -8.39 15.01 -11.93
N ASP A 204 -9.02 16.17 -11.80
CA ASP A 204 -10.36 16.43 -12.37
C ASP A 204 -10.42 16.37 -13.90
N ARG A 205 -9.30 16.65 -14.59
CA ARG A 205 -9.24 16.59 -16.06
C ARG A 205 -9.17 15.18 -16.62
N HIS A 206 -8.82 14.18 -15.81
CA HIS A 206 -8.56 12.82 -16.26
C HIS A 206 -9.45 11.83 -15.53
N GLU A 207 -10.43 11.28 -16.25
CA GLU A 207 -11.39 10.33 -15.69
C GLU A 207 -10.69 9.15 -15.00
N GLY A 208 -11.09 8.89 -13.75
CA GLY A 208 -10.60 7.75 -12.98
C GLY A 208 -9.25 7.97 -12.33
N VAL A 209 -8.55 9.10 -12.54
CA VAL A 209 -7.37 9.53 -11.77
C VAL A 209 -7.79 9.97 -10.36
N THR A 210 -6.98 9.60 -9.36
CA THR A 210 -7.23 9.88 -7.94
C THR A 210 -6.10 10.74 -7.36
N ILE A 211 -6.25 11.19 -6.13
CA ILE A 211 -5.21 11.90 -5.38
C ILE A 211 -4.76 11.07 -4.18
N HIS A 212 -3.47 11.09 -3.89
CA HIS A 212 -2.93 10.46 -2.69
C HIS A 212 -1.83 11.31 -2.06
N THR A 213 -1.94 11.65 -0.77
CA THR A 213 -0.95 12.49 -0.07
C THR A 213 -0.82 12.09 1.40
N HIS A 214 0.27 12.49 2.06
CA HIS A 214 0.43 12.30 3.50
C HIS A 214 -0.28 13.43 4.24
N ALA A 215 -0.87 13.13 5.40
CA ALA A 215 -1.55 14.14 6.18
C ALA A 215 -1.52 13.86 7.69
N SER A 216 -1.20 14.89 8.46
CA SER A 216 -1.30 14.92 9.92
C SER A 216 -0.57 13.75 10.59
N GLU A 217 0.62 13.44 10.10
CA GLU A 217 1.45 12.37 10.63
C GLU A 217 2.12 12.80 11.92
N ASN A 218 2.63 14.04 11.97
CA ASN A 218 3.39 14.58 13.10
C ASN A 218 2.85 15.95 13.57
N GLU A 219 3.03 16.28 14.84
CA GLU A 219 2.60 17.57 15.40
C GLU A 219 3.35 18.75 14.75
N ASP A 220 4.66 18.61 14.50
CA ASP A 220 5.48 19.66 13.86
C ASP A 220 5.01 19.97 12.43
N GLU A 221 4.51 18.97 11.70
CA GLU A 221 3.90 19.13 10.38
C GLU A 221 2.66 20.02 10.48
N ILE A 222 1.78 19.74 11.45
CA ILE A 222 0.54 20.49 11.67
C ILE A 222 0.85 21.93 12.06
N GLU A 223 1.78 22.14 12.99
CA GLU A 223 2.21 23.49 13.40
C GLU A 223 2.73 24.31 12.22
N THR A 224 3.52 23.67 11.33
CA THR A 224 4.05 24.32 10.13
C THR A 224 2.92 24.70 9.16
N VAL A 225 1.98 23.79 8.90
CA VAL A 225 0.84 24.08 8.00
C VAL A 225 -0.08 25.16 8.58
N GLU A 226 -0.35 25.12 9.89
CA GLU A 226 -1.13 26.14 10.59
C GLU A 226 -0.46 27.52 10.52
N ALA A 227 0.86 27.58 10.70
CA ALA A 227 1.62 28.84 10.62
C ALA A 227 1.58 29.46 9.21
N ASP A 228 1.68 28.63 8.18
CA ASP A 228 1.71 29.06 6.77
C ASP A 228 0.33 29.47 6.23
N THR A 229 -0.71 28.74 6.63
CA THR A 229 -2.03 28.81 5.98
C THR A 229 -3.12 29.37 6.88
N GLY A 230 -2.94 29.34 8.21
CA GLY A 230 -3.99 29.63 9.19
C GLY A 230 -5.01 28.51 9.39
N HIS A 231 -4.79 27.34 8.76
CA HIS A 231 -5.67 26.17 8.85
C HIS A 231 -4.91 24.96 9.39
N ARG A 232 -5.61 24.10 10.15
CA ARG A 232 -5.12 22.75 10.45
C ARG A 232 -4.96 21.95 9.16
N ASN A 233 -4.08 20.95 9.18
CA ASN A 233 -3.62 20.28 7.97
C ASN A 233 -4.75 19.65 7.14
N ILE A 234 -5.66 18.86 7.74
CA ILE A 234 -6.78 18.28 6.96
C ILE A 234 -7.74 19.37 6.47
N LEU A 235 -7.95 20.43 7.25
CA LEU A 235 -8.81 21.55 6.83
C LEU A 235 -8.17 22.36 5.69
N TRP A 236 -6.85 22.47 5.68
CA TRP A 236 -6.12 23.06 4.57
C TRP A 236 -6.27 22.20 3.32
N LEU A 237 -6.06 20.88 3.43
CA LEU A 237 -6.25 19.94 2.33
C LEU A 237 -7.68 20.03 1.77
N ASP A 238 -8.70 20.14 2.63
CA ASP A 238 -10.09 20.36 2.21
C ASP A 238 -10.26 21.67 1.42
N GLU A 239 -9.70 22.78 1.92
CA GLU A 239 -9.76 24.10 1.26
C GLU A 239 -9.10 24.11 -0.14
N VAL A 240 -8.04 23.32 -0.33
CA VAL A 240 -7.38 23.16 -1.64
C VAL A 240 -7.98 22.06 -2.51
N GLY A 241 -9.01 21.34 -2.03
CA GLY A 241 -9.73 20.30 -2.76
C GLY A 241 -9.11 18.91 -2.70
N LEU A 242 -8.22 18.67 -1.74
CA LEU A 242 -7.53 17.39 -1.50
C LEU A 242 -8.25 16.57 -0.41
N THR A 243 -9.58 16.58 -0.47
CA THR A 243 -10.51 15.70 0.23
C THR A 243 -11.59 15.27 -0.77
N GLY A 244 -12.19 14.11 -0.56
CA GLY A 244 -13.20 13.59 -1.48
C GLY A 244 -13.14 12.06 -1.63
N PRO A 245 -14.13 11.48 -2.33
CA PRO A 245 -14.20 10.03 -2.56
C PRO A 245 -13.08 9.50 -3.47
N ASP A 246 -12.37 10.38 -4.17
CA ASP A 246 -11.21 10.09 -5.02
C ASP A 246 -9.87 10.46 -4.35
N VAL A 247 -9.88 10.72 -3.04
CA VAL A 247 -8.70 11.09 -2.26
C VAL A 247 -8.40 10.07 -1.17
N THR A 248 -7.13 9.67 -1.09
CA THR A 248 -6.60 8.81 -0.03
C THR A 248 -5.52 9.56 0.76
N LEU A 249 -5.70 9.71 2.08
CA LEU A 249 -4.74 10.37 2.96
C LEU A 249 -4.00 9.34 3.82
N ALA A 250 -2.67 9.34 3.76
CA ALA A 250 -1.84 8.47 4.60
C ALA A 250 -1.68 9.03 6.02
N HIS A 251 -1.50 8.13 6.99
CA HIS A 251 -1.25 8.37 8.40
C HIS A 251 -2.46 8.88 9.18
N CYS A 252 -2.82 10.16 9.03
CA CYS A 252 -3.89 10.82 9.79
C CYS A 252 -3.81 10.48 11.28
N VAL A 253 -2.64 10.69 11.89
CA VAL A 253 -2.39 10.35 13.30
C VAL A 253 -3.04 11.37 14.22
N HIS A 254 -2.85 12.65 13.89
CA HIS A 254 -3.20 13.79 14.75
C HIS A 254 -4.34 14.62 14.18
N THR A 255 -5.54 14.05 14.17
CA THR A 255 -6.75 14.77 13.73
C THR A 255 -7.59 15.26 14.89
N ASP A 256 -8.10 16.48 14.81
CA ASP A 256 -9.08 16.99 15.76
C ASP A 256 -10.52 16.54 15.43
N GLU A 257 -11.51 17.03 16.19
CA GLU A 257 -12.92 16.71 15.93
C GLU A 257 -13.42 17.21 14.57
N ARG A 258 -13.06 18.42 14.15
CA ARG A 258 -13.56 19.00 12.89
C ARG A 258 -12.90 18.32 11.69
N GLU A 259 -11.62 18.00 11.77
CA GLU A 259 -10.91 17.24 10.74
C GLU A 259 -11.56 15.87 10.53
N ARG A 260 -11.94 15.18 11.62
CA ARG A 260 -12.66 13.90 11.57
C ARG A 260 -14.06 14.01 10.95
N GLU A 261 -14.77 15.10 11.21
CA GLU A 261 -16.04 15.39 10.53
C GLU A 261 -15.84 15.60 9.02
N VAL A 262 -14.84 16.37 8.61
CA VAL A 262 -14.55 16.64 7.19
C VAL A 262 -14.22 15.35 6.45
N LEU A 263 -13.39 14.47 7.01
CA LEU A 263 -13.06 13.19 6.40
C LEU A 263 -14.32 12.34 6.15
N ALA A 264 -15.27 12.34 7.10
CA ALA A 264 -16.54 11.63 6.96
C ALA A 264 -17.50 12.32 5.96
N GLU A 265 -17.62 13.65 6.02
CA GLU A 265 -18.48 14.46 5.15
C GLU A 265 -18.08 14.35 3.67
N THR A 266 -16.78 14.26 3.41
CA THR A 266 -16.19 14.21 2.07
C THR A 266 -16.00 12.80 1.52
N ASP A 267 -16.24 11.76 2.33
CA ASP A 267 -16.04 10.36 1.96
C ASP A 267 -14.57 10.01 1.62
N THR A 268 -13.64 10.77 2.24
CA THR A 268 -12.19 10.61 2.08
C THR A 268 -11.70 9.30 2.70
N VAL A 269 -10.78 8.62 2.02
CA VAL A 269 -10.18 7.38 2.54
C VAL A 269 -8.96 7.70 3.38
N VAL A 270 -8.83 7.07 4.54
CA VAL A 270 -7.64 7.15 5.40
C VAL A 270 -6.85 5.86 5.29
N THR A 271 -5.53 5.93 5.09
CA THR A 271 -4.64 4.77 5.22
C THR A 271 -3.90 4.81 6.55
N HIS A 272 -4.12 3.78 7.38
CA HIS A 272 -3.42 3.59 8.65
C HIS A 272 -2.12 2.79 8.43
N CYS A 273 -0.98 3.34 8.88
CA CYS A 273 0.35 2.74 8.77
C CYS A 273 0.94 2.45 10.16
N PRO A 274 0.44 1.44 10.91
CA PRO A 274 0.73 1.28 12.33
C PRO A 274 2.22 1.09 12.63
N SER A 275 2.93 0.26 11.86
CA SER A 275 4.36 0.00 12.15
C SER A 275 5.21 1.25 11.93
N SER A 276 4.97 1.99 10.84
CA SER A 276 5.66 3.25 10.57
C SER A 276 5.39 4.29 11.65
N ASN A 277 4.11 4.49 11.99
CA ASN A 277 3.71 5.46 13.01
C ASN A 277 4.32 5.13 14.40
N MET A 278 4.47 3.83 14.73
CA MET A 278 5.16 3.40 15.94
C MET A 278 6.66 3.60 15.86
N LYS A 279 7.29 3.25 14.74
CA LYS A 279 8.76 3.31 14.56
C LYS A 279 9.28 4.74 14.58
N LEU A 280 8.56 5.67 13.96
CA LEU A 280 8.91 7.09 13.92
C LEU A 280 8.38 7.89 15.12
N ALA A 281 7.71 7.22 16.04
CA ALA A 281 7.00 7.83 17.17
C ALA A 281 6.01 8.93 16.76
N SER A 282 5.47 8.84 15.55
CA SER A 282 4.43 9.74 15.03
C SER A 282 3.20 9.73 15.93
N GLY A 283 2.78 8.55 16.42
CA GLY A 283 1.70 8.42 17.40
C GLY A 283 0.73 7.30 17.08
N ILE A 284 -0.49 7.38 17.63
CA ILE A 284 -1.55 6.39 17.43
C ILE A 284 -2.73 7.07 16.74
N ALA A 285 -3.02 6.67 15.50
CA ALA A 285 -4.18 7.20 14.78
C ALA A 285 -5.50 6.74 15.43
N PRO A 286 -6.54 7.59 15.50
CA PRO A 286 -7.82 7.27 16.13
C PRO A 286 -8.71 6.41 15.21
N VAL A 287 -8.19 5.27 14.74
CA VAL A 287 -8.80 4.40 13.72
C VAL A 287 -10.24 4.02 14.05
N GLN A 288 -10.50 3.68 15.31
CA GLN A 288 -11.84 3.28 15.71
C GLN A 288 -12.86 4.43 15.58
N ASP A 289 -12.45 5.67 15.85
CA ASP A 289 -13.33 6.82 15.72
C ASP A 289 -13.62 7.14 14.24
N TYR A 290 -12.62 6.97 13.35
CA TYR A 290 -12.85 7.01 11.90
C TYR A 290 -13.90 6.00 11.47
N LEU A 291 -13.75 4.74 11.89
CA LEU A 291 -14.69 3.66 11.56
C LEU A 291 -16.10 3.92 12.13
N ASP A 292 -16.19 4.39 13.39
CA ASP A 292 -17.47 4.72 14.04
C ASP A 292 -18.22 5.87 13.31
N ARG A 293 -17.49 6.73 12.58
CA ARG A 293 -18.04 7.79 11.72
C ARG A 293 -18.35 7.34 10.29
N GLY A 294 -17.99 6.12 9.91
CA GLY A 294 -18.14 5.61 8.55
C GLY A 294 -17.03 6.03 7.58
N VAL A 295 -15.92 6.59 8.07
CA VAL A 295 -14.72 6.84 7.25
C VAL A 295 -14.13 5.49 6.85
N THR A 296 -13.81 5.33 5.57
CA THR A 296 -13.11 4.14 5.10
C THR A 296 -11.67 4.20 5.57
N VAL A 297 -11.24 3.18 6.32
CA VAL A 297 -9.84 3.04 6.72
C VAL A 297 -9.21 1.85 6.02
N ALA A 298 -8.15 2.08 5.25
CA ALA A 298 -7.28 1.08 4.66
C ALA A 298 -6.01 0.88 5.50
N LEU A 299 -5.26 -0.17 5.20
CA LEU A 299 -4.00 -0.50 5.86
C LEU A 299 -2.82 -0.29 4.91
N GLY A 300 -1.71 0.27 5.38
CA GLY A 300 -0.51 0.50 4.59
C GLY A 300 0.75 0.10 5.35
N ASN A 301 1.79 -0.28 4.60
CA ASN A 301 3.12 -0.56 5.16
C ASN A 301 3.97 0.70 5.27
N ASP A 302 3.68 1.72 4.47
CA ASP A 302 4.58 2.86 4.22
C ASP A 302 5.89 2.39 3.52
N GLY A 303 7.02 3.05 3.74
CA GLY A 303 8.31 2.71 3.15
C GLY A 303 9.12 1.69 3.95
N PRO A 304 9.93 0.84 3.29
CA PRO A 304 10.92 0.00 3.96
C PRO A 304 11.93 0.71 4.89
N PRO A 305 12.26 2.01 4.76
CA PRO A 305 13.12 2.69 5.73
C PRO A 305 12.42 3.05 7.06
N CYS A 306 11.09 3.05 7.13
CA CYS A 306 10.31 3.37 8.34
C CYS A 306 9.43 2.22 8.85
N ASN A 307 9.42 1.04 8.22
CA ASN A 307 8.63 -0.11 8.67
C ASN A 307 9.39 -1.15 9.53
N ASN A 308 10.29 -2.00 9.03
CA ASN A 308 11.03 -2.01 7.77
C ASN A 308 10.72 -3.24 6.89
N THR A 309 9.48 -3.76 6.87
CA THR A 309 9.01 -4.83 5.95
C THR A 309 7.76 -4.42 5.17
N LEU A 310 7.51 -5.05 4.02
CA LEU A 310 6.27 -4.92 3.25
C LEU A 310 5.33 -6.11 3.53
N ASP A 311 5.21 -6.49 4.80
CA ASP A 311 4.38 -7.60 5.27
C ASP A 311 3.00 -7.09 5.77
N PRO A 312 1.91 -7.35 5.04
CA PRO A 312 0.57 -6.90 5.44
C PRO A 312 0.04 -7.66 6.68
N PHE A 313 0.51 -8.87 6.96
CA PHE A 313 0.07 -9.63 8.15
C PHE A 313 0.59 -8.98 9.43
N THR A 314 1.84 -8.51 9.39
CA THR A 314 2.41 -7.70 10.47
C THR A 314 1.59 -6.42 10.69
N GLU A 315 1.26 -5.67 9.64
CA GLU A 315 0.43 -4.46 9.77
C GLU A 315 -0.95 -4.76 10.37
N MET A 316 -1.60 -5.86 9.96
CA MET A 316 -2.90 -6.24 10.50
C MET A 316 -2.79 -6.49 12.01
N ARG A 317 -1.80 -7.27 12.41
CA ARG A 317 -1.55 -7.58 13.82
C ARG A 317 -1.28 -6.30 14.62
N GLN A 318 -0.45 -5.40 14.08
CA GLN A 318 -0.08 -4.16 14.77
C GLN A 318 -1.26 -3.21 14.89
N ALA A 319 -2.02 -2.95 13.81
CA ALA A 319 -3.23 -2.13 13.85
C ALA A 319 -4.18 -2.62 14.95
N SER A 320 -4.45 -3.94 14.94
CA SER A 320 -5.38 -4.57 15.87
C SER A 320 -4.94 -4.44 17.34
N LEU A 321 -3.68 -4.73 17.64
CA LEU A 321 -3.18 -4.69 19.02
C LEU A 321 -2.96 -3.26 19.53
N LEU A 322 -2.53 -2.35 18.65
CA LEU A 322 -2.32 -0.95 18.99
C LEU A 322 -3.64 -0.27 19.36
N GLY A 323 -4.71 -0.47 18.58
CA GLY A 323 -6.03 0.07 18.92
C GLY A 323 -6.60 -0.50 20.23
N LYS A 324 -6.33 -1.77 20.54
CA LYS A 324 -6.75 -2.39 21.81
C LYS A 324 -6.05 -1.79 23.02
N VAL A 325 -4.74 -1.57 22.95
CA VAL A 325 -3.98 -1.02 24.09
C VAL A 325 -4.29 0.46 24.31
N ASP A 326 -4.46 1.22 23.23
CA ASP A 326 -4.83 2.64 23.29
C ASP A 326 -6.19 2.83 23.99
N ALA A 327 -7.21 2.10 23.54
CA ALA A 327 -8.54 2.14 24.12
C ALA A 327 -8.67 1.41 25.48
N ARG A 328 -7.65 0.63 25.88
CA ARG A 328 -7.71 -0.34 26.99
C ARG A 328 -8.92 -1.28 26.91
N ASP A 329 -9.26 -1.67 25.69
CA ASP A 329 -10.43 -2.47 25.37
C ASP A 329 -10.04 -3.57 24.37
N PRO A 330 -10.06 -4.85 24.79
CA PRO A 330 -9.64 -5.96 23.93
C PRO A 330 -10.61 -6.24 22.78
N THR A 331 -11.75 -5.57 22.69
CA THR A 331 -12.74 -5.75 21.64
C THR A 331 -12.59 -4.78 20.46
N ARG A 332 -11.73 -3.77 20.58
CA ARG A 332 -11.46 -2.80 19.50
C ARG A 332 -10.65 -3.42 18.36
N LEU A 333 -10.95 -2.97 17.13
CA LEU A 333 -10.34 -3.46 15.89
C LEU A 333 -10.24 -5.00 15.87
N PRO A 334 -11.38 -5.71 15.89
CA PRO A 334 -11.40 -7.16 15.82
C PRO A 334 -10.84 -7.64 14.45
N ALA A 335 -10.57 -8.93 14.34
CA ALA A 335 -9.84 -9.46 13.19
C ALA A 335 -10.60 -9.26 11.87
N GLU A 336 -11.93 -9.32 11.90
CA GLU A 336 -12.83 -9.11 10.77
C GLU A 336 -12.66 -7.69 10.21
N THR A 337 -12.69 -6.67 11.09
CA THR A 337 -12.50 -5.27 10.71
C THR A 337 -11.12 -5.04 10.11
N VAL A 338 -10.07 -5.61 10.70
CA VAL A 338 -8.70 -5.41 10.21
C VAL A 338 -8.45 -6.13 8.89
N LEU A 339 -9.04 -7.31 8.69
CA LEU A 339 -9.02 -7.99 7.40
C LEU A 339 -9.73 -7.15 6.33
N GLU A 340 -10.86 -6.52 6.67
CA GLU A 340 -11.56 -5.58 5.77
C GLU A 340 -10.70 -4.37 5.41
N MET A 341 -9.98 -3.79 6.38
CA MET A 341 -8.99 -2.72 6.16
C MET A 341 -7.91 -3.12 5.14
N ALA A 342 -7.40 -4.35 5.25
CA ALA A 342 -6.34 -4.89 4.38
C ALA A 342 -6.85 -5.44 3.03
N THR A 343 -8.17 -5.48 2.80
CA THR A 343 -8.77 -6.05 1.58
C THR A 343 -9.76 -5.10 0.92
N ALA A 344 -11.04 -5.12 1.31
CA ALA A 344 -12.11 -4.35 0.67
C ALA A 344 -11.91 -2.82 0.80
N ASN A 345 -11.50 -2.34 1.97
CA ASN A 345 -11.20 -0.92 2.16
C ASN A 345 -9.91 -0.51 1.45
N GLY A 346 -8.90 -1.38 1.43
CA GLY A 346 -7.70 -1.17 0.63
C GLY A 346 -8.00 -1.08 -0.87
N ALA A 347 -8.91 -1.92 -1.39
CA ALA A 347 -9.37 -1.82 -2.78
C ALA A 347 -10.05 -0.47 -3.06
N ARG A 348 -10.80 0.06 -2.10
CA ARG A 348 -11.38 1.40 -2.16
C ARG A 348 -10.30 2.49 -2.16
N ALA A 349 -9.29 2.41 -1.28
CA ALA A 349 -8.15 3.32 -1.27
C ALA A 349 -7.38 3.32 -2.60
N ALA A 350 -7.26 2.15 -3.23
CA ALA A 350 -6.62 1.99 -4.53
C ALA A 350 -7.51 2.41 -5.72
N GLY A 351 -8.79 2.71 -5.49
CA GLY A 351 -9.74 3.09 -6.54
C GLY A 351 -10.00 1.97 -7.54
N PHE A 352 -10.08 0.73 -7.08
CA PHE A 352 -10.41 -0.44 -7.88
C PHE A 352 -11.68 -1.13 -7.39
N ASP A 353 -12.64 -1.29 -8.30
CA ASP A 353 -13.85 -2.05 -8.02
C ASP A 353 -13.61 -3.56 -8.08
N ARG A 354 -14.48 -4.31 -7.39
CA ARG A 354 -14.55 -5.78 -7.48
C ARG A 354 -13.26 -6.50 -7.05
N LEU A 355 -12.50 -5.90 -6.15
CA LEU A 355 -11.39 -6.51 -5.42
C LEU A 355 -11.75 -6.77 -3.95
N GLY A 356 -10.79 -7.29 -3.19
CA GLY A 356 -10.85 -7.41 -1.73
C GLY A 356 -11.77 -8.51 -1.18
N THR A 357 -12.45 -9.27 -2.04
CA THR A 357 -13.26 -10.42 -1.61
C THR A 357 -13.29 -11.48 -2.71
N LEU A 358 -13.44 -12.75 -2.31
CA LEU A 358 -13.57 -13.88 -3.23
C LEU A 358 -15.05 -14.15 -3.48
N ARG A 359 -15.59 -13.56 -4.54
CA ARG A 359 -17.00 -13.72 -4.95
C ARG A 359 -17.09 -13.82 -6.46
N GLU A 360 -18.13 -14.49 -6.97
CA GLU A 360 -18.41 -14.57 -8.41
C GLU A 360 -18.41 -13.18 -9.06
N GLY A 361 -17.76 -13.06 -10.22
CA GLY A 361 -17.64 -11.83 -11.00
C GLY A 361 -16.62 -10.82 -10.48
N ARG A 362 -15.95 -11.09 -9.35
CA ARG A 362 -14.82 -10.30 -8.85
C ARG A 362 -13.52 -10.66 -9.54
N ARG A 363 -12.53 -9.78 -9.44
CA ARG A 363 -11.19 -10.01 -9.99
C ARG A 363 -10.50 -11.15 -9.24
N ALA A 364 -9.76 -11.96 -9.98
CA ALA A 364 -9.02 -13.10 -9.45
C ALA A 364 -7.68 -12.65 -8.87
N ASP A 365 -7.74 -11.92 -7.77
CA ASP A 365 -6.60 -11.58 -6.92
C ASP A 365 -6.69 -12.47 -5.68
N VAL A 366 -5.87 -13.53 -5.64
CA VAL A 366 -6.00 -14.66 -4.71
C VAL A 366 -4.63 -14.98 -4.12
N ILE A 367 -4.59 -15.22 -2.82
CA ILE A 367 -3.39 -15.71 -2.13
C ILE A 367 -3.65 -17.06 -1.48
N GLY A 368 -2.57 -17.82 -1.33
CA GLY A 368 -2.53 -19.11 -0.67
C GLY A 368 -1.50 -19.15 0.43
N LEU A 369 -1.89 -19.62 1.61
CA LEU A 369 -0.99 -19.77 2.75
C LEU A 369 -0.81 -21.25 3.09
N THR A 370 0.37 -21.57 3.63
CA THR A 370 0.61 -22.84 4.31
C THR A 370 0.36 -22.73 5.81
N THR A 371 -0.18 -23.80 6.39
CA THR A 371 -0.37 -23.97 7.84
C THR A 371 0.55 -25.04 8.42
N ASP A 372 1.48 -25.60 7.62
CA ASP A 372 2.53 -26.51 8.08
C ASP A 372 3.64 -25.75 8.82
N ARG A 373 3.24 -25.14 9.94
CA ARG A 373 4.01 -24.23 10.78
C ARG A 373 3.58 -24.39 12.23
N THR A 374 4.53 -24.29 13.15
CA THR A 374 4.23 -24.37 14.60
C THR A 374 3.22 -23.32 15.04
N ARG A 375 3.31 -22.09 14.50
CA ARG A 375 2.41 -20.96 14.84
C ARG A 375 0.96 -21.14 14.35
N ALA A 376 0.73 -22.04 13.39
CA ALA A 376 -0.60 -22.32 12.86
C ALA A 376 -1.31 -23.48 13.59
N THR A 377 -0.66 -24.14 14.57
CA THR A 377 -1.20 -25.32 15.24
C THR A 377 -1.52 -25.05 16.72
N PRO A 378 -2.78 -25.24 17.18
CA PRO A 378 -3.96 -25.62 16.41
C PRO A 378 -4.59 -24.45 15.63
N LEU A 379 -5.22 -24.76 14.48
CA LEU A 379 -5.99 -23.80 13.69
C LEU A 379 -7.48 -23.85 14.10
N HIS A 380 -7.86 -23.10 15.13
CA HIS A 380 -9.25 -23.04 15.60
C HIS A 380 -10.13 -22.10 14.76
N ASP A 381 -9.56 -20.96 14.38
CA ASP A 381 -10.22 -19.92 13.61
C ASP A 381 -9.21 -19.42 12.55
N PRO A 382 -9.42 -19.75 11.27
CA PRO A 382 -8.57 -19.31 10.18
C PRO A 382 -8.48 -17.78 10.02
N LEU A 383 -9.57 -17.06 10.31
CA LEU A 383 -9.59 -15.60 10.21
C LEU A 383 -8.75 -14.98 11.33
N SER A 384 -8.94 -15.45 12.56
CA SER A 384 -8.07 -15.07 13.68
C SER A 384 -6.60 -15.43 13.40
N HIS A 385 -6.33 -16.54 12.71
CA HIS A 385 -4.97 -16.92 12.35
C HIS A 385 -4.34 -15.91 11.39
N LEU A 386 -5.05 -15.51 10.31
CA LEU A 386 -4.55 -14.50 9.38
C LEU A 386 -4.13 -13.21 10.09
N VAL A 387 -4.92 -12.72 11.04
CA VAL A 387 -4.64 -11.41 11.68
C VAL A 387 -3.60 -11.50 12.79
N TYR A 388 -3.63 -12.55 13.62
CA TYR A 388 -2.85 -12.56 14.86
C TYR A 388 -1.61 -13.47 14.85
N ALA A 389 -1.51 -14.38 13.89
CA ALA A 389 -0.49 -15.44 13.90
C ALA A 389 0.22 -15.66 12.56
N ALA A 390 -0.43 -15.42 11.43
CA ALA A 390 0.19 -15.54 10.12
C ALA A 390 1.29 -14.47 9.92
N HIS A 391 2.19 -14.75 9.00
CA HIS A 391 3.28 -13.86 8.59
C HIS A 391 3.48 -13.99 7.08
N GLY A 392 4.10 -13.00 6.43
CA GLY A 392 4.29 -13.00 4.97
C GLY A 392 4.95 -14.27 4.41
N ASP A 393 5.87 -14.89 5.15
CA ASP A 393 6.55 -16.14 4.77
C ASP A 393 5.66 -17.41 4.86
N ASP A 394 4.41 -17.27 5.28
CA ASP A 394 3.38 -18.31 5.18
C ASP A 394 2.73 -18.33 3.80
N VAL A 395 2.84 -17.26 3.01
CA VAL A 395 2.30 -17.20 1.65
C VAL A 395 3.14 -18.10 0.74
N THR A 396 2.46 -18.98 0.01
CA THR A 396 3.06 -19.92 -0.93
C THR A 396 2.51 -19.76 -2.34
N PHE A 397 1.52 -18.89 -2.51
CA PHE A 397 0.84 -18.66 -3.77
C PHE A 397 0.26 -17.24 -3.81
N ALA A 398 0.50 -16.52 -4.91
CA ALA A 398 -0.15 -15.25 -5.17
C ALA A 398 -0.54 -15.14 -6.65
N MET A 399 -1.76 -14.69 -6.90
CA MET A 399 -2.36 -14.50 -8.21
C MET A 399 -2.88 -13.07 -8.33
N VAL A 400 -2.66 -12.45 -9.49
CA VAL A 400 -3.16 -11.10 -9.82
C VAL A 400 -3.81 -11.15 -11.20
N ASP A 401 -5.05 -10.69 -11.32
CA ASP A 401 -5.86 -10.78 -12.55
C ASP A 401 -5.84 -12.20 -13.15
N GLY A 402 -5.97 -13.22 -12.30
CA GLY A 402 -6.02 -14.61 -12.74
C GLY A 402 -4.68 -15.21 -13.18
N ARG A 403 -3.58 -14.44 -13.12
CA ARG A 403 -2.23 -14.88 -13.46
C ARG A 403 -1.42 -15.12 -12.20
N VAL A 404 -0.84 -16.32 -12.07
CA VAL A 404 0.05 -16.66 -10.96
C VAL A 404 1.32 -15.81 -11.05
N ARG A 405 1.68 -15.15 -9.95
CA ARG A 405 2.85 -14.26 -9.82
C ARG A 405 3.87 -14.77 -8.81
N TYR A 406 3.43 -15.56 -7.85
CA TYR A 406 4.28 -16.24 -6.88
C TYR A 406 3.76 -17.65 -6.66
N ASP A 407 4.63 -18.66 -6.68
CA ASP A 407 4.27 -20.06 -6.45
C ASP A 407 5.42 -20.83 -5.81
N GLY A 408 5.14 -21.49 -4.69
CA GLY A 408 6.07 -22.42 -4.04
C GLY A 408 7.39 -21.80 -3.54
N GLY A 409 7.43 -20.48 -3.29
CA GLY A 409 8.64 -19.78 -2.90
C GLY A 409 9.33 -19.02 -4.03
N GLU A 410 8.80 -19.07 -5.24
CA GLU A 410 9.44 -18.49 -6.44
C GLU A 410 8.52 -17.48 -7.15
N HIS A 411 9.12 -16.40 -7.66
CA HIS A 411 8.41 -15.45 -8.51
C HIS A 411 8.29 -15.97 -9.94
N VAL A 412 7.09 -15.84 -10.51
CA VAL A 412 6.79 -16.34 -11.86
C VAL A 412 7.13 -15.28 -12.90
N GLY A 413 8.12 -15.58 -13.74
CA GLY A 413 8.48 -14.75 -14.90
C GLY A 413 9.51 -13.65 -14.62
N ILE A 414 10.06 -13.58 -13.40
CA ILE A 414 11.09 -12.62 -13.01
C ILE A 414 12.18 -13.29 -12.16
N ASP A 415 13.43 -12.95 -12.42
CA ASP A 415 14.59 -13.46 -11.68
C ASP A 415 14.81 -12.63 -10.41
N ALA A 416 14.29 -13.11 -9.29
CA ALA A 416 14.35 -12.42 -8.01
C ALA A 416 15.78 -12.31 -7.47
N ASP A 417 16.67 -13.27 -7.75
CA ASP A 417 18.07 -13.19 -7.35
C ASP A 417 18.78 -12.06 -8.11
N ALA A 418 18.55 -11.95 -9.42
CA ALA A 418 19.09 -10.86 -10.22
C ALA A 418 18.59 -9.48 -9.76
N VAL A 419 17.31 -9.37 -9.36
CA VAL A 419 16.76 -8.13 -8.77
C VAL A 419 17.48 -7.79 -7.46
N ARG A 420 17.59 -8.75 -6.54
CA ARG A 420 18.30 -8.56 -5.26
C ARG A 420 19.76 -8.15 -5.43
N GLU A 421 20.47 -8.76 -6.40
CA GLU A 421 21.84 -8.39 -6.73
C GLU A 421 21.96 -6.97 -7.28
N ARG A 422 21.06 -6.57 -8.21
CA ARG A 422 21.01 -5.18 -8.71
C ARG A 422 20.71 -4.21 -7.58
N ALA A 423 19.67 -4.46 -6.80
CA ALA A 423 19.27 -3.61 -5.68
C ALA A 423 20.42 -3.43 -4.67
N THR A 424 21.10 -4.51 -4.28
CA THR A 424 22.25 -4.45 -3.36
C THR A 424 23.38 -3.56 -3.90
N ARG A 425 23.65 -3.63 -5.21
CA ARG A 425 24.68 -2.80 -5.85
C ARG A 425 24.26 -1.33 -5.91
N HIS A 426 23.01 -1.04 -6.26
CA HIS A 426 22.48 0.32 -6.31
C HIS A 426 22.40 0.95 -4.92
N ALA A 427 21.94 0.22 -3.91
CA ALA A 427 21.85 0.71 -2.53
C ALA A 427 23.22 1.22 -2.02
N LYS A 428 24.30 0.43 -2.21
CA LYS A 428 25.66 0.85 -1.84
C LYS A 428 26.08 2.14 -2.53
N ARG A 429 25.88 2.22 -3.85
CA ARG A 429 26.23 3.40 -4.65
C ARG A 429 25.45 4.64 -4.19
N VAL A 430 24.14 4.51 -4.03
CA VAL A 430 23.24 5.62 -3.65
C VAL A 430 23.58 6.13 -2.25
N VAL A 431 23.82 5.25 -1.26
CA VAL A 431 24.25 5.63 0.09
C VAL A 431 25.56 6.42 0.06
N GLU A 432 26.56 5.93 -0.69
CA GLU A 432 27.86 6.61 -0.84
C GLU A 432 27.72 7.98 -1.50
N GLU A 433 26.92 8.10 -2.57
CA GLU A 433 26.69 9.36 -3.29
C GLU A 433 25.88 10.38 -2.47
N ALA A 434 24.92 9.91 -1.69
CA ALA A 434 24.11 10.74 -0.80
C ALA A 434 24.88 11.20 0.45
N GLY A 435 26.06 10.62 0.72
CA GLY A 435 26.90 10.95 1.87
C GLY A 435 26.28 10.54 3.21
N ILE A 436 25.47 9.47 3.21
CA ILE A 436 24.75 9.00 4.40
C ILE A 436 25.68 8.10 5.22
N GLU A 437 25.84 8.41 6.50
CA GLU A 437 26.63 7.60 7.43
C GLU A 437 25.83 6.37 7.87
N THR A 438 26.16 5.20 7.33
CA THR A 438 25.58 3.92 7.79
C THR A 438 26.51 3.25 8.81
N ALA A 439 25.95 2.52 9.78
CA ALA A 439 26.75 1.68 10.68
C ALA A 439 27.58 0.67 9.87
N GLU A 440 28.89 0.55 10.15
CA GLU A 440 29.72 -0.50 9.52
C GLU A 440 29.19 -1.89 9.94
N PRO A 441 29.01 -2.83 8.99
CA PRO A 441 28.43 -4.15 9.25
C PRO A 441 29.27 -5.08 10.13
#